data_AF-A0ABD1VVD5-F1
#
_entry.id   AF-A0ABD1VVD5-F1
#
_cell.length_a   1.000
_cell.length_b   1.000
_cell.length_c   1.000
_cell.angle_alpha   90.00
_cell.angle_beta   90.00
_cell.angle_gamma   90.00
#
_symmetry.space_group_name_H-M   'P 1'
#
loop_
_entity.id
_entity.type
_entity.pdbx_description
1 polymer ?
#
loop_
_entity_poly.entity_id
_entity_poly.type
_entity_poly.pdbx_seq_one_letter_code
_entity_poly.pdbx_strand_id
1 'polypeptide(L)'
;MRGQYIPFSPLTILRYYGLENMETDVFESANTNPDDVVISICQGIDHWPIGSSTLDYRNLLPQVRTLDKMVSANLLPTTHTSTVTMERARLLHWLQTKTLDIGNYIFANVCHIRRCLAFPSLITGICELHGIDLSHEITTVKRTM
;
A
#
# COMPACT_ATOMS: atom_id res chain seq x y z
N MET A 1 20.61 -5.52 -16.68
CA MET A 1 20.19 -4.12 -16.87
C MET A 1 21.08 -3.19 -16.05
N ARG A 2 21.93 -2.37 -16.69
CA ARG A 2 22.83 -1.42 -16.00
C ARG A 2 22.78 -0.09 -16.75
N GLY A 3 22.46 1.01 -16.06
CA GLY A 3 22.62 2.37 -16.59
C GLY A 3 21.37 3.10 -17.10
N GLN A 4 20.18 2.50 -17.08
CA GLN A 4 18.92 3.25 -17.32
C GLN A 4 18.36 3.78 -16.01
N TYR A 5 18.14 5.10 -15.96
CA TYR A 5 17.48 5.78 -14.86
C TYR A 5 16.00 5.92 -15.18
N ILE A 6 15.16 5.24 -14.39
CA ILE A 6 13.71 5.37 -14.48
C ILE A 6 13.27 6.32 -13.39
N PRO A 7 12.57 7.43 -13.72
CA PRO A 7 12.11 8.36 -12.70
C PRO A 7 11.02 7.69 -11.85
N PHE A 8 11.37 7.37 -10.60
CA PHE A 8 10.39 6.93 -9.59
C PHE A 8 9.95 8.14 -8.77
N SER A 9 8.70 8.56 -8.94
CA SER A 9 8.13 9.74 -8.29
C SER A 9 6.63 9.53 -8.03
N PRO A 10 5.99 10.30 -7.15
CA PRO A 10 4.54 10.27 -6.95
C PRO A 10 3.74 10.35 -8.26
N LEU A 11 4.15 11.24 -9.17
CA LEU A 11 3.49 11.40 -10.46
C LEU A 11 3.65 10.15 -11.36
N THR A 12 4.82 9.51 -11.35
CA THR A 12 5.06 8.28 -12.10
C THR A 12 4.14 7.15 -11.61
N ILE A 13 3.94 7.07 -10.29
CA ILE A 13 3.06 6.08 -9.65
C ILE A 13 1.59 6.36 -10.03
N LEU A 14 1.15 7.62 -9.98
CA LEU A 14 -0.20 8.00 -10.40
C LEU A 14 -0.47 7.67 -11.88
N ARG A 15 0.51 7.93 -12.75
CA ARG A 15 0.46 7.56 -14.18
C ARG A 15 0.27 6.07 -14.40
N TYR A 16 1.03 5.25 -13.68
CA TYR A 16 0.90 3.79 -13.75
C TYR A 16 -0.52 3.31 -13.41
N TYR A 17 -1.17 3.93 -12.43
CA TYR A 17 -2.55 3.61 -12.07
C TYR A 17 -3.61 4.35 -12.90
N GLY A 18 -3.22 5.25 -13.82
CA GLY A 18 -4.16 6.08 -14.60
C GLY A 18 -4.90 7.15 -13.79
N LEU A 19 -4.28 7.66 -12.71
CA LEU A 19 -4.89 8.55 -11.73
C LEU A 19 -4.35 9.99 -11.74
N GLU A 20 -3.58 10.38 -12.76
CA GLU A 20 -2.82 11.63 -12.80
C GLU A 20 -3.66 12.93 -12.77
N ASN A 21 -4.96 12.86 -13.03
CA ASN A 21 -5.88 14.01 -13.03
C ASN A 21 -6.95 13.92 -11.93
N MET A 22 -6.83 12.98 -10.99
CA MET A 22 -7.80 12.82 -9.90
C MET A 22 -7.48 13.82 -8.78
N GLU A 23 -8.50 14.50 -8.25
CA GLU A 23 -8.33 15.26 -7.00
C GLU A 23 -8.14 14.28 -5.84
N THR A 24 -7.04 14.44 -5.11
CA THR A 24 -6.65 13.56 -4.01
C THR A 24 -6.39 14.37 -2.75
N ASP A 25 -6.75 13.80 -1.61
CA ASP A 25 -6.41 14.35 -0.30
C ASP A 25 -5.09 13.76 0.21
N VAL A 26 -4.30 14.60 0.87
CA VAL A 26 -3.07 14.17 1.56
C VAL A 26 -3.46 13.37 2.80
N PHE A 27 -2.92 12.17 2.94
CA PHE A 27 -3.17 11.33 4.12
C PHE A 27 -2.62 11.95 5.40
N GLU A 28 -3.53 12.41 6.27
CA GLU A 28 -3.18 12.99 7.58
C GLU A 28 -3.59 12.04 8.71
N SER A 29 -2.70 11.13 9.08
CA SER A 29 -2.99 10.10 10.10
C SER A 29 -2.74 10.53 11.54
N ALA A 30 -2.08 11.68 11.75
CA ALA A 30 -1.49 12.03 13.05
C ALA A 30 -2.53 12.43 14.11
N ASN A 31 -3.71 12.90 13.71
CA ASN A 31 -4.69 13.48 14.63
C ASN A 31 -6.01 12.69 14.76
N THR A 32 -6.15 11.55 14.08
CA THR A 32 -7.38 10.75 14.16
C THR A 32 -7.41 9.97 15.47
N ASN A 33 -8.46 10.19 16.26
CA ASN A 33 -8.75 9.42 17.48
C ASN A 33 -8.88 7.92 17.12
N PRO A 34 -8.15 7.02 17.80
CA PRO A 34 -8.27 5.57 17.63
C PRO A 34 -9.70 5.03 17.67
N ASP A 35 -10.55 5.57 18.53
CA ASP A 35 -11.92 5.06 18.70
C ASP A 35 -12.82 5.47 17.53
N ASP A 36 -12.64 6.68 17.00
CA ASP A 36 -13.33 7.13 15.77
C ASP A 36 -12.97 6.25 14.57
N VAL A 37 -11.69 5.83 14.48
CA VAL A 37 -11.24 4.87 13.47
C VAL A 37 -11.99 3.55 13.63
N VAL A 38 -12.05 2.99 14.84
CA VAL A 38 -12.73 1.70 15.09
C VAL A 38 -14.22 1.77 14.77
N ILE A 39 -14.92 2.79 15.27
CA ILE A 39 -16.35 3.01 15.03
C ILE A 39 -16.65 3.06 13.53
N SER A 40 -15.78 3.70 12.75
CA SER A 40 -16.01 3.86 11.32
C SER A 40 -15.76 2.60 10.49
N ILE A 41 -14.80 1.74 10.89
CA ILE A 41 -14.33 0.62 10.07
C ILE A 41 -14.73 -0.76 10.57
N CYS A 42 -15.20 -0.87 11.82
CA CYS A 42 -15.55 -2.14 12.46
C CYS A 42 -17.07 -2.29 12.68
N GLN A 43 -17.50 -3.54 12.85
CA GLN A 43 -18.85 -3.91 13.22
C GLN A 43 -18.89 -4.33 14.69
N GLY A 44 -19.75 -3.69 15.49
CA GLY A 44 -20.01 -4.09 16.87
C GLY A 44 -18.88 -3.80 17.86
N ILE A 45 -17.92 -2.96 17.48
CA ILE A 45 -16.83 -2.48 18.34
C ILE A 45 -16.78 -0.96 18.24
N ASP A 46 -16.63 -0.30 19.37
CA ASP A 46 -16.65 1.16 19.52
C ASP A 46 -15.34 1.75 20.09
N HIS A 47 -14.37 0.90 20.45
CA HIS A 47 -13.08 1.34 20.99
C HIS A 47 -11.93 0.44 20.52
N TRP A 48 -10.72 0.99 20.52
CA TRP A 48 -9.54 0.19 20.26
C TRP A 48 -9.32 -0.85 21.39
N PRO A 49 -9.07 -2.15 21.07
CA PRO A 49 -8.95 -3.17 22.10
C PRO A 49 -7.81 -2.86 23.09
N ILE A 50 -8.15 -2.84 24.38
CA ILE A 50 -7.21 -2.51 25.46
C ILE A 50 -6.04 -3.49 25.46
N GLY A 51 -4.81 -2.96 25.46
CA GLY A 51 -3.59 -3.75 25.48
C GLY A 51 -3.22 -4.41 24.14
N SER A 52 -3.99 -4.16 23.07
CA SER A 52 -3.67 -4.66 21.73
C SER A 52 -3.04 -3.58 20.85
N SER A 53 -2.07 -3.96 20.03
CA SER A 53 -1.54 -3.13 18.94
C SER A 53 -2.30 -3.34 17.62
N THR A 54 -3.29 -4.23 17.59
CA THR A 54 -4.02 -4.63 16.37
C THR A 54 -5.53 -4.86 16.60
N LEU A 55 -6.30 -4.74 15.52
CA LEU A 55 -7.69 -5.17 15.42
C LEU A 55 -7.80 -6.55 14.79
N ASP A 56 -8.80 -7.33 15.19
CA ASP A 56 -9.13 -8.59 14.51
C ASP A 56 -9.81 -8.29 13.17
N TYR A 57 -9.29 -8.88 12.10
CA TYR A 57 -9.81 -8.72 10.74
C TYR A 57 -11.31 -9.06 10.62
N ARG A 58 -11.79 -10.01 11.43
CA ARG A 58 -13.19 -10.46 11.43
C ARG A 58 -14.17 -9.39 11.90
N ASN A 59 -13.68 -8.36 12.59
CA ASN A 59 -14.50 -7.28 13.10
C ASN A 59 -14.64 -6.15 12.08
N LEU A 60 -13.84 -6.13 11.01
CA LEU A 60 -13.97 -5.11 9.96
C LEU A 60 -15.31 -5.22 9.21
N LEU A 61 -15.84 -4.08 8.77
CA LEU A 61 -16.96 -4.03 7.83
C LEU A 61 -16.60 -4.73 6.50
N PRO A 62 -17.56 -5.38 5.80
CA PRO A 62 -17.28 -6.10 4.56
C PRO A 62 -16.60 -5.27 3.46
N GLN A 63 -17.04 -4.02 3.27
CA GLN A 63 -16.41 -3.10 2.31
C GLN A 63 -14.96 -2.75 2.69
N VAL A 64 -14.70 -2.56 3.99
CA VAL A 64 -13.37 -2.28 4.52
C VAL A 64 -12.44 -3.47 4.34
N ARG A 65 -12.93 -4.70 4.52
CA ARG A 65 -12.15 -5.93 4.23
C ARG A 65 -11.70 -6.01 2.77
N THR A 66 -12.48 -5.46 1.84
CA THR A 66 -12.13 -5.42 0.42
C THR A 66 -11.04 -4.38 0.17
N LEU A 67 -11.20 -3.17 0.72
CA LEU A 67 -10.16 -2.13 0.71
C LEU A 67 -8.86 -2.63 1.34
N ASP A 68 -8.96 -3.37 2.44
CA ASP A 68 -7.83 -3.94 3.18
C ASP A 68 -7.00 -4.94 2.38
N LYS A 69 -7.66 -5.72 1.51
CA LYS A 69 -6.98 -6.60 0.55
C LYS A 69 -6.27 -5.80 -0.55
N MET A 70 -6.87 -4.72 -1.04
CA MET A 70 -6.24 -3.83 -2.02
C MET A 70 -5.01 -3.13 -1.42
N VAL A 71 -5.14 -2.65 -0.18
CA VAL A 71 -4.04 -2.06 0.59
C VAL A 71 -2.92 -3.08 0.79
N SER A 72 -3.23 -4.30 1.22
CA SER A 72 -2.21 -5.35 1.44
C SER A 72 -1.48 -5.76 0.17
N ALA A 73 -2.17 -5.77 -0.96
CA ALA A 73 -1.58 -6.16 -2.23
C ALA A 73 -0.66 -5.08 -2.81
N ASN A 74 -1.05 -3.80 -2.67
CA ASN A 74 -0.50 -2.72 -3.50
C ASN A 74 -0.02 -1.47 -2.75
N LEU A 75 -0.29 -1.31 -1.44
CA LEU A 75 -0.01 -0.08 -0.69
C LEU A 75 0.74 -0.26 0.63
N LEU A 76 0.56 -1.39 1.32
CA LEU A 76 1.26 -1.72 2.56
C LEU A 76 1.37 -3.24 2.65
N PRO A 77 2.51 -3.82 2.23
CA PRO A 77 2.73 -5.25 2.34
C PRO A 77 2.64 -5.67 3.82
N THR A 78 1.81 -6.66 4.13
CA THR A 78 1.67 -7.19 5.50
C THR A 78 2.07 -8.66 5.55
N THR A 79 2.72 -9.07 6.63
CA THR A 79 3.07 -10.49 6.89
C THR A 79 1.93 -11.27 7.54
N HIS A 80 0.94 -10.58 8.10
CA HIS A 80 -0.20 -11.16 8.81
C HIS A 80 -1.51 -10.53 8.33
N THR A 81 -2.43 -11.37 7.85
CA THR A 81 -3.74 -10.95 7.32
C THR A 81 -4.89 -11.15 8.29
N SER A 82 -4.64 -11.82 9.43
CA SER A 82 -5.63 -12.06 10.49
C SER A 82 -5.84 -10.84 11.40
N THR A 83 -4.93 -9.87 11.37
CA THR A 83 -4.91 -8.70 12.26
C THR A 83 -4.57 -7.43 11.49
N VAL A 84 -5.09 -6.29 11.97
CA VAL A 84 -4.95 -4.98 11.32
C VAL A 84 -4.27 -4.02 12.29
N THR A 85 -3.11 -3.47 11.92
CA THR A 85 -2.37 -2.50 12.75
C THR A 85 -3.07 -1.13 12.78
N MET A 86 -2.75 -0.28 13.76
CA MET A 86 -3.29 1.08 13.87
C MET A 86 -3.08 1.91 12.61
N GLU A 87 -1.87 1.86 12.04
CA GLU A 87 -1.55 2.59 10.81
C GLU A 87 -2.42 2.14 9.63
N ARG A 88 -2.62 0.82 9.50
CA ARG A 88 -3.48 0.23 8.48
C ARG A 88 -4.95 0.56 8.71
N ALA A 89 -5.41 0.55 9.96
CA ALA A 89 -6.76 0.96 10.33
C ALA A 89 -7.03 2.43 9.98
N ARG A 90 -6.07 3.33 10.23
CA ARG A 90 -6.16 4.75 9.85
C ARG A 90 -6.22 4.93 8.32
N LEU A 91 -5.41 4.16 7.58
CA LEU A 91 -5.47 4.18 6.12
C LEU A 91 -6.84 3.73 5.60
N LEU A 92 -7.41 2.67 6.19
CA LEU A 92 -8.75 2.19 5.83
C LEU A 92 -9.85 3.20 6.15
N HIS A 93 -9.80 3.82 7.33
CA HIS A 93 -10.71 4.89 7.71
C HIS A 93 -10.65 6.06 6.72
N TRP A 94 -9.43 6.45 6.31
CA TRP A 94 -9.25 7.51 5.32
C TRP A 94 -9.81 7.11 3.96
N LEU A 95 -9.50 5.92 3.45
CA LEU A 95 -10.02 5.43 2.17
C LEU A 95 -11.55 5.26 2.16
N GLN A 96 -12.16 5.09 3.32
CA GLN A 96 -13.62 5.03 3.45
C GLN A 96 -14.27 6.42 3.38
N THR A 97 -13.53 7.49 3.67
CA THR A 97 -14.07 8.84 3.84
C THR A 97 -13.55 9.86 2.82
N LYS A 98 -12.39 9.58 2.20
CA LYS A 98 -11.62 10.50 1.37
C LYS A 98 -10.85 9.77 0.26
N THR A 99 -10.46 10.54 -0.74
CA THR A 99 -9.60 10.05 -1.82
C THR A 99 -8.14 10.14 -1.39
N LEU A 100 -7.40 9.04 -1.43
CA LEU A 100 -5.99 9.00 -1.03
C LEU A 100 -5.07 9.46 -2.18
N ASP A 101 -4.11 10.36 -1.90
CA ASP A 101 -2.95 10.55 -2.78
C ASP A 101 -2.02 9.33 -2.74
N ILE A 102 -2.40 8.33 -3.53
CA ILE A 102 -1.74 7.04 -3.62
C ILE A 102 -0.29 7.16 -4.12
N GLY A 103 0.01 8.19 -4.92
CA GLY A 103 1.34 8.45 -5.47
C GLY A 103 2.32 8.86 -4.38
N ASN A 104 1.97 9.90 -3.62
CA ASN A 104 2.80 10.37 -2.50
C ASN A 104 2.88 9.32 -1.39
N TYR A 105 1.78 8.62 -1.12
CA TYR A 105 1.74 7.58 -0.10
C TYR A 105 2.69 6.41 -0.40
N ILE A 106 2.62 5.84 -1.61
CA ILE A 106 3.52 4.76 -2.01
C ILE A 106 4.97 5.25 -2.05
N PHE A 107 5.23 6.43 -2.62
CA PHE A 107 6.58 6.98 -2.72
C PHE A 107 7.23 7.13 -1.34
N ALA A 108 6.52 7.71 -0.38
CA ALA A 108 6.98 7.84 0.99
C ALA A 108 7.28 6.47 1.61
N ASN A 109 6.39 5.48 1.47
CA ASN A 109 6.60 4.14 2.02
C ASN A 109 7.82 3.43 1.40
N VAL A 110 8.00 3.49 0.07
CA VAL A 110 9.14 2.88 -0.62
C VAL A 110 10.46 3.49 -0.15
N CYS A 111 10.54 4.81 0.04
CA CYS A 111 11.75 5.47 0.53
C CYS A 111 12.17 5.03 1.94
N HIS A 112 11.23 4.57 2.77
CA HIS A 112 11.51 4.13 4.14
C HIS A 112 11.81 2.63 4.26
N ILE A 113 11.53 1.82 3.23
CA ILE A 113 11.72 0.37 3.26
C ILE A 113 13.15 0.02 2.83
N ARG A 114 13.96 -0.40 3.81
CA ARG A 114 15.40 -0.69 3.61
C ARG A 114 15.73 -2.16 3.31
N ARG A 115 14.76 -3.08 3.36
CA ARG A 115 15.03 -4.53 3.45
C ARG A 115 14.30 -5.43 2.44
N CYS A 116 13.32 -4.93 1.71
CA CYS A 116 12.61 -5.69 0.67
C CYS A 116 12.12 -4.73 -0.42
N LEU A 117 12.02 -5.21 -1.68
CA LEU A 117 11.25 -4.49 -2.70
C LEU A 117 9.78 -4.55 -2.29
N ALA A 118 9.30 -3.52 -1.62
CA ALA A 118 7.87 -3.31 -1.53
C ALA A 118 7.37 -2.98 -2.94
N PHE A 119 6.31 -3.66 -3.37
CA PHE A 119 5.67 -3.49 -4.68
C PHE A 119 6.51 -3.96 -5.90
N PRO A 120 6.93 -5.24 -5.97
CA PRO A 120 7.65 -5.77 -7.14
C PRO A 120 6.87 -5.56 -8.45
N SER A 121 5.55 -5.80 -8.43
CA SER A 121 4.68 -5.62 -9.60
C SER A 121 4.56 -4.16 -10.05
N LEU A 122 4.53 -3.20 -9.11
CA LEU A 122 4.53 -1.77 -9.44
C LEU A 122 5.86 -1.38 -10.10
N ILE A 123 6.98 -1.86 -9.55
CA ILE A 123 8.30 -1.56 -10.10
C ILE A 123 8.42 -2.16 -11.51
N THR A 124 8.02 -3.41 -11.71
CA THR A 124 7.92 -4.06 -13.03
C THR A 124 7.06 -3.26 -13.99
N GLY A 125 5.85 -2.88 -13.59
CA GLY A 125 4.94 -2.13 -14.45
C GLY A 125 5.41 -0.73 -14.79
N ILE A 126 6.10 -0.04 -13.87
CA ILE A 126 6.74 1.26 -14.15
C ILE A 126 7.87 1.11 -15.18
N CYS A 127 8.66 0.04 -15.10
CA CYS A 127 9.68 -0.26 -16.10
C CYS A 127 9.06 -0.48 -17.48
N GLU A 128 8.01 -1.31 -17.58
CA GLU A 128 7.29 -1.58 -18.83
C GLU A 128 6.68 -0.30 -19.42
N LEU A 129 6.12 0.58 -18.58
CA LEU A 129 5.57 1.87 -19.01
C LEU A 129 6.63 2.80 -19.63
N HIS A 130 7.90 2.64 -19.26
CA HIS A 130 9.03 3.34 -19.87
C HIS A 130 9.66 2.58 -21.05
N GLY A 131 8.97 1.55 -21.56
CA GLY A 131 9.42 0.75 -22.70
C GLY A 131 10.54 -0.23 -22.37
N ILE A 132 10.73 -0.58 -21.09
CA ILE A 132 11.70 -1.60 -20.69
C ILE A 132 11.04 -2.96 -20.80
N ASP A 133 11.52 -3.77 -21.74
CA ASP A 133 11.13 -5.17 -21.86
C ASP A 133 11.82 -6.01 -20.77
N LEU A 134 11.03 -6.50 -19.82
CA LEU A 134 11.48 -7.35 -18.72
C LEU A 134 11.40 -8.85 -19.07
N SER A 135 10.96 -9.22 -20.27
CA SER A 135 10.83 -10.63 -20.70
C SER A 135 12.16 -11.28 -21.09
N HIS A 136 13.26 -10.52 -21.13
CA HIS A 136 14.58 -11.02 -21.52
C HIS A 136 15.48 -11.46 -20.35
N GLU A 137 15.77 -12.77 -20.37
CA GLU A 137 16.84 -13.56 -19.74
C GLU A 137 16.78 -13.92 -18.24
N ILE A 138 16.17 -15.08 -17.96
CA ILE A 138 16.74 -16.05 -17.01
C ILE A 138 17.81 -16.84 -17.77
N THR A 139 19.01 -16.28 -17.94
CA THR A 139 20.17 -17.10 -18.32
C THR A 139 20.50 -17.97 -17.11
N THR A 140 20.09 -19.23 -17.16
CA THR A 140 20.41 -20.24 -16.16
C THR A 140 21.94 -20.36 -16.10
N VAL A 141 22.56 -19.81 -15.06
CA VAL A 141 23.98 -20.04 -14.78
C VAL A 141 24.11 -21.52 -14.41
N LYS A 142 24.50 -22.35 -15.38
CA LYS A 142 24.95 -23.72 -15.11
C LYS A 142 26.11 -23.62 -14.14
N ARG A 143 25.91 -24.10 -12.90
CA ARG A 143 27.02 -24.43 -12.00
C ARG A 143 27.86 -25.51 -12.68
N THR A 144 29.05 -25.16 -13.12
CA THR A 144 30.09 -26.13 -13.43
C THR A 144 30.61 -26.68 -12.09
N MET A 145 30.64 -28.02 -11.99
CA MET A 145 31.28 -28.76 -10.90
C MET A 145 32.79 -28.55 -10.89
#